data_AF-A0A929ALC4-F1
#
_entry.id   AF-A0A929ALC4-F1
#
_cell.length_a   1.000
_cell.length_b   1.000
_cell.length_c   1.000
_cell.angle_alpha   90.00
_cell.angle_beta   90.00
_cell.angle_gamma   90.00
#
_symmetry.space_group_name_H-M   'P 1'
#
loop_
_entity.id
_entity.type
_entity.pdbx_description
1 polymer ?
#
loop_
_entity_poly.entity_id
_entity_poly.type
_entity_poly.pdbx_seq_one_letter_code
_entity_poly.pdbx_strand_id
1 'polypeptide(L)'
;MWYKWQKLTGLSLFALSICLVIVIGLPPDNARSFIAKSSIPTEILGDNTDTTEDPILIPAWHQIGLRDLPPIQSSGEALGRTWRKGQTPDWFLTLGDLANALEVQVLSLESIETHLEEDLSETRLSSFPLAAQQTLGWLADTVPGMRTQVIHTSALLQELVQHKANTLEPEITLGQLLQTHPLLRKVQLNEINLAPYQVGDIPNLMGIPLEKFEGWKQVLVKDVPGLANLPLGKYPIPVEPRGDLAMKIVEVDKNPTTLIKNTLSGSSTYGFNVPCSEGNCQSIKLSKLPAEDEDETGNFYYWVGGGSQQLEGGYGCLKGGQEPTGRHPFGEAFKVVLTRLEEGQVDTALYFRWVNDCGATPYQIGPVPLLTYSQDSTIFIGREPRYQERDLAEITPDIERASPSQTCELSPSETSELSLAFNGIEVRTATKAIASFFELSGFDYDSIGAYGCDANRNCGRRLGKYGHHSSNLPAEVVSPQWLAKVNAGHSVDTSALLDHFPPLEQDARLFEQVGSILKQLSQKTELSTGHPFEQKRLLFQLVYSYLGGIGADAQNSSYLTAINTSDSLEDAAIKVSQIYFEEAVDKNKCND
;
A
#
# COMPACT_ATOMS: atom_id res chain seq x y z
N MET A 1 76.28 58.45 -5.53
CA MET A 1 77.67 58.00 -5.30
C MET A 1 77.59 56.87 -4.28
N TRP A 2 77.97 55.64 -4.69
CA TRP A 2 78.04 54.38 -3.92
C TRP A 2 76.67 53.77 -3.47
N TYR A 3 76.34 52.48 -3.63
CA TYR A 3 77.05 51.29 -4.11
C TYR A 3 76.07 50.23 -4.67
N LYS A 4 76.56 49.46 -5.65
CA LYS A 4 76.11 48.19 -6.28
C LYS A 4 75.73 47.09 -5.25
N TRP A 5 74.98 45.98 -5.46
CA TRP A 5 74.59 45.13 -6.62
C TRP A 5 73.55 44.05 -6.21
N GLN A 6 72.75 43.55 -7.17
CA GLN A 6 72.23 42.16 -7.46
C GLN A 6 71.80 41.23 -6.29
N LYS A 7 70.73 40.39 -6.34
CA LYS A 7 70.08 39.64 -7.43
C LYS A 7 68.82 38.89 -6.89
N LEU A 8 67.89 38.59 -7.81
CA LEU A 8 67.00 37.39 -7.91
C LEU A 8 65.70 37.25 -7.08
N THR A 9 64.63 37.10 -7.89
CA THR A 9 63.45 36.20 -7.78
C THR A 9 62.37 36.46 -6.75
N GLY A 10 61.13 36.55 -7.25
CA GLY A 10 59.93 36.16 -6.50
C GLY A 10 58.68 36.93 -6.93
N LEU A 11 57.76 36.22 -7.59
CA LEU A 11 56.33 36.52 -7.76
C LEU A 11 55.74 37.48 -6.70
N SER A 12 54.86 38.39 -7.11
CA SER A 12 53.41 38.22 -6.94
C SER A 12 52.61 39.53 -7.00
N LEU A 13 51.41 39.41 -7.57
CA LEU A 13 50.16 40.12 -7.27
C LEU A 13 49.94 41.59 -7.72
N PHE A 14 48.92 41.70 -8.60
CA PHE A 14 47.80 42.67 -8.63
C PHE A 14 48.09 44.17 -8.79
N ALA A 15 47.50 44.80 -9.83
CA ALA A 15 46.15 45.39 -9.73
C ALA A 15 45.76 46.24 -10.96
N LEU A 16 44.45 46.40 -11.12
CA LEU A 16 43.71 47.46 -11.82
C LEU A 16 43.59 47.42 -13.36
N SER A 17 42.39 47.07 -13.84
CA SER A 17 41.76 47.79 -14.96
C SER A 17 40.23 47.72 -14.91
N ILE A 18 39.64 48.78 -14.33
CA ILE A 18 38.49 49.57 -14.77
C ILE A 18 37.34 48.82 -15.49
N CYS A 19 36.20 48.72 -14.80
CA CYS A 19 34.88 48.38 -15.33
C CYS A 19 34.33 49.48 -16.25
N LEU A 20 33.89 49.07 -17.45
CA LEU A 20 32.99 49.81 -18.32
C LEU A 20 31.60 49.15 -18.19
N VAL A 21 30.64 49.84 -17.57
CA VAL A 21 29.25 49.39 -17.49
C VAL A 21 28.51 49.86 -18.75
N ILE A 22 28.22 48.92 -19.65
CA ILE A 22 27.25 49.10 -20.73
C ILE A 22 25.90 48.60 -20.22
N VAL A 23 24.94 49.52 -20.07
CA VAL A 23 23.53 49.22 -19.82
C VAL A 23 22.89 48.87 -21.16
N ILE A 24 22.57 47.60 -21.38
CA ILE A 24 21.61 47.16 -22.41
C ILE A 24 20.46 46.49 -21.67
N GLY A 25 19.27 47.08 -21.79
CA GLY A 25 18.03 46.50 -21.31
C GLY A 25 17.71 45.22 -22.09
N LEU A 26 17.59 44.13 -21.35
CA LEU A 26 16.89 42.93 -21.77
C LEU A 26 15.49 42.96 -21.15
N PRO A 27 14.45 42.49 -21.87
CA PRO A 27 13.11 42.37 -21.30
C PRO A 27 13.13 41.38 -20.11
N PRO A 28 12.16 41.45 -19.19
CA PRO A 28 12.02 40.45 -18.15
C PRO A 28 11.70 39.12 -18.82
N ASP A 29 12.69 38.24 -18.92
CA ASP A 29 12.45 36.85 -19.26
C ASP A 29 11.57 36.27 -18.14
N ASN A 30 10.41 35.79 -18.58
CA ASN A 30 9.45 35.03 -17.79
C ASN A 30 10.19 34.05 -16.88
N ALA A 31 9.92 34.15 -15.58
CA ALA A 31 10.34 33.17 -14.58
C ALA A 31 9.82 31.80 -15.03
N ARG A 32 10.69 30.98 -15.63
CA ARG A 32 10.44 29.55 -15.80
C ARG A 32 10.48 28.94 -14.39
N SER A 33 9.40 28.25 -14.02
CA SER A 33 9.34 27.48 -12.79
C SER A 33 10.54 26.52 -12.73
N PHE A 34 11.22 26.53 -11.59
CA PHE A 34 12.38 25.69 -11.34
C PHE A 34 11.89 24.26 -11.06
N ILE A 35 12.15 23.38 -12.03
CA ILE A 35 11.80 21.95 -12.02
C ILE A 35 12.33 21.27 -10.75
N ALA A 36 11.49 20.44 -10.12
CA ALA A 36 11.86 19.56 -9.01
C ALA A 36 13.14 18.76 -9.35
N LYS A 37 14.16 18.83 -8.49
CA LYS A 37 15.41 18.07 -8.72
C LYS A 37 15.23 16.65 -8.19
N SER A 38 15.04 15.70 -9.09
CA SER A 38 14.83 14.29 -8.77
C SER A 38 16.04 13.43 -9.15
N SER A 39 16.36 12.42 -8.33
CA SER A 39 17.29 11.34 -8.71
C SER A 39 16.60 10.16 -9.39
N ILE A 40 15.26 10.19 -9.48
CA ILE A 40 14.43 9.18 -10.13
C ILE A 40 13.67 9.78 -11.33
N PRO A 41 13.32 8.99 -12.35
CA PRO A 41 12.46 9.43 -13.45
C PRO A 41 11.15 10.06 -12.96
N THR A 42 10.73 11.15 -13.60
CA THR A 42 9.48 11.85 -13.29
C THR A 42 8.62 12.00 -14.54
N GLU A 43 7.31 12.04 -14.35
CA GLU A 43 6.32 12.34 -15.37
C GLU A 43 5.38 13.47 -14.93
N ILE A 44 4.68 14.05 -15.89
CA ILE A 44 3.66 15.07 -15.63
C ILE A 44 2.32 14.37 -15.49
N LEU A 45 1.61 14.64 -14.39
CA LEU A 45 0.28 14.14 -14.15
C LEU A 45 -0.75 14.99 -14.93
N GLY A 46 -1.43 14.39 -15.91
CA GLY A 46 -2.47 15.02 -16.74
C GLY A 46 -1.98 15.51 -18.12
N ASP A 47 -2.94 15.70 -19.04
CA ASP A 47 -2.69 16.12 -20.43
C ASP A 47 -2.64 17.65 -20.51
N ASN A 48 -1.59 18.27 -19.95
CA ASN A 48 -1.43 19.73 -19.90
C ASN A 48 -0.94 20.29 -21.24
N THR A 49 -1.74 20.13 -22.30
CA THR A 49 -1.48 20.79 -23.59
C THR A 49 -2.08 22.19 -23.68
N ASP A 50 -2.86 22.67 -22.69
CA ASP A 50 -3.65 23.90 -22.86
C ASP A 50 -3.83 24.83 -21.62
N THR A 51 -2.99 24.78 -20.58
CA THR A 51 -3.15 25.71 -19.43
C THR A 51 -1.86 26.37 -18.97
N THR A 52 -2.00 27.60 -18.48
CA THR A 52 -0.97 28.45 -17.84
C THR A 52 -0.58 27.98 -16.43
N GLU A 53 -0.85 26.72 -16.08
CA GLU A 53 -0.65 26.17 -14.74
C GLU A 53 0.66 25.37 -14.66
N ASP A 54 1.33 25.43 -13.51
CA ASP A 54 2.58 24.71 -13.28
C ASP A 54 2.36 23.18 -13.38
N PRO A 55 3.20 22.45 -14.13
CA PRO A 55 3.03 21.01 -14.33
C PRO A 55 3.14 20.25 -12.99
N ILE A 56 2.21 19.33 -12.76
CA ILE A 56 2.22 18.46 -11.58
C ILE A 56 3.24 17.34 -11.82
N LEU A 57 4.40 17.43 -11.16
CA LEU A 57 5.44 16.41 -11.27
C LEU A 57 5.25 15.29 -10.25
N ILE A 58 5.19 14.06 -10.76
CA ILE A 58 5.15 12.83 -9.97
C ILE A 58 6.26 11.86 -10.41
N PRO A 59 6.66 10.90 -9.58
CA PRO A 59 7.57 9.84 -10.01
C PRO A 59 6.93 8.99 -11.11
N ALA A 60 7.71 8.63 -12.13
CA ALA A 60 7.24 7.78 -13.23
C ALA A 60 7.21 6.31 -12.79
N TRP A 61 6.21 5.93 -11.98
CA TRP A 61 6.14 4.61 -11.32
C TRP A 61 6.15 3.43 -12.29
N HIS A 62 5.78 3.65 -13.54
CA HIS A 62 5.84 2.67 -14.61
C HIS A 62 7.27 2.38 -15.12
N GLN A 63 8.28 3.13 -14.66
CA GLN A 63 9.71 2.99 -15.01
C GLN A 63 10.61 2.72 -13.80
N ILE A 64 10.06 2.68 -12.58
CA ILE A 64 10.83 2.66 -11.34
C ILE A 64 10.55 1.37 -10.59
N GLY A 65 11.53 0.48 -10.50
CA GLY A 65 11.50 -0.65 -9.57
C GLY A 65 12.00 -0.27 -8.17
N LEU A 66 11.87 -1.20 -7.22
CA LEU A 66 12.37 -1.00 -5.85
C LEU A 66 13.90 -0.78 -5.81
N ARG A 67 14.64 -1.34 -6.77
CA ARG A 67 16.08 -1.15 -6.92
C ARG A 67 16.47 0.24 -7.42
N ASP A 68 15.60 0.88 -8.20
CA ASP A 68 15.85 2.19 -8.80
C ASP A 68 15.57 3.34 -7.82
N LEU A 69 14.88 3.05 -6.72
CA LEU A 69 14.66 4.01 -5.65
C LEU A 69 16.00 4.41 -5.01
N PRO A 70 16.13 5.66 -4.53
CA PRO A 70 17.35 6.12 -3.89
C PRO A 70 17.68 5.29 -2.64
N PRO A 71 18.96 5.19 -2.26
CA PRO A 71 19.33 4.46 -1.06
C PRO A 71 18.79 5.14 0.20
N ILE A 72 18.39 4.32 1.17
CA ILE A 72 17.95 4.78 2.50
C ILE A 72 19.07 5.56 3.20
N GLN A 73 18.71 6.66 3.86
CA GLN A 73 19.68 7.60 4.44
C GLN A 73 20.01 7.32 5.91
N SER A 74 19.29 6.39 6.54
CA SER A 74 19.46 5.97 7.92
C SER A 74 19.74 4.47 8.00
N SER A 75 20.35 4.05 9.11
CA SER A 75 20.40 2.64 9.51
C SER A 75 19.48 2.43 10.70
N GLY A 76 19.00 1.21 10.89
CA GLY A 76 18.18 0.89 12.06
C GLY A 76 17.94 -0.60 12.22
N GLU A 77 17.30 -0.91 13.34
CA GLU A 77 16.89 -2.24 13.73
C GLU A 77 15.54 -2.16 14.43
N ALA A 78 14.66 -3.09 14.13
CA ALA A 78 13.47 -3.35 14.93
C ALA A 78 13.08 -4.82 14.72
N LEU A 79 12.39 -5.44 15.67
CA LEU A 79 11.83 -6.80 15.54
C LEU A 79 12.80 -7.86 14.94
N GLY A 80 14.09 -7.78 15.27
CA GLY A 80 15.12 -8.70 14.75
C GLY A 80 15.49 -8.52 13.28
N ARG A 81 14.99 -7.47 12.62
CA ARG A 81 15.31 -7.09 11.24
C ARG A 81 16.13 -5.81 11.23
N THR A 82 17.06 -5.70 10.29
CA THR A 82 17.98 -4.56 10.20
C THR A 82 17.99 -3.99 8.79
N TRP A 83 18.22 -2.69 8.70
CA TRP A 83 18.55 -2.01 7.45
C TRP A 83 19.76 -1.12 7.65
N ARG A 84 20.51 -0.88 6.58
CA ARG A 84 21.73 -0.10 6.60
C ARG A 84 21.61 1.05 5.62
N LYS A 85 22.06 2.23 6.07
CA LYS A 85 22.27 3.38 5.20
C LYS A 85 23.02 2.97 3.94
N GLY A 86 22.54 3.43 2.78
CA GLY A 86 23.11 3.07 1.48
C GLY A 86 22.41 1.92 0.78
N GLN A 87 21.52 1.18 1.45
CA GLN A 87 20.72 0.12 0.83
C GLN A 87 19.48 0.67 0.13
N THR A 88 19.11 0.07 -0.99
CA THR A 88 17.82 0.29 -1.67
C THR A 88 16.74 -0.60 -1.03
N PRO A 89 15.44 -0.25 -1.17
CA PRO A 89 14.33 -0.98 -0.53
C PRO A 89 14.29 -2.49 -0.75
N ASP A 90 14.72 -2.97 -1.91
CA ASP A 90 14.79 -4.41 -2.22
C ASP A 90 15.71 -5.22 -1.29
N TRP A 91 16.65 -4.56 -0.59
CA TRP A 91 17.58 -5.19 0.35
C TRP A 91 17.03 -5.43 1.74
N PHE A 92 15.95 -4.74 2.12
CA PHE A 92 15.41 -4.82 3.48
C PHE A 92 13.92 -5.11 3.55
N LEU A 93 13.19 -5.01 2.43
CA LEU A 93 11.79 -5.43 2.32
C LEU A 93 11.70 -6.89 1.90
N THR A 94 10.77 -7.62 2.50
CA THR A 94 10.42 -8.98 2.10
C THR A 94 9.14 -8.99 1.27
N LEU A 95 8.86 -10.13 0.64
CA LEU A 95 7.58 -10.34 -0.04
C LEU A 95 6.39 -10.17 0.92
N GLY A 96 6.52 -10.62 2.17
CA GLY A 96 5.48 -10.48 3.18
C GLY A 96 5.15 -9.02 3.53
N ASP A 97 6.15 -8.13 3.55
CA ASP A 97 5.94 -6.71 3.81
C ASP A 97 5.08 -6.03 2.74
N LEU A 98 5.21 -6.49 1.50
CA LEU A 98 4.57 -5.92 0.33
C LEU A 98 3.26 -6.65 -0.04
N ALA A 99 2.97 -7.78 0.59
CA ALA A 99 1.89 -8.68 0.17
C ALA A 99 0.49 -8.03 0.19
N ASN A 100 0.22 -7.19 1.19
CA ASN A 100 -1.07 -6.51 1.29
C ASN A 100 -1.13 -5.24 0.45
N ALA A 101 0.00 -4.56 0.26
CA ALA A 101 0.05 -3.25 -0.39
C ALA A 101 0.21 -3.34 -1.91
N LEU A 102 0.95 -4.35 -2.40
CA LEU A 102 1.29 -4.54 -3.81
C LEU A 102 0.83 -5.91 -4.36
N GLU A 103 0.38 -6.83 -3.50
CA GLU A 103 0.05 -8.21 -3.88
C GLU A 103 1.17 -8.96 -4.59
N VAL A 104 2.42 -8.71 -4.20
CA VAL A 104 3.61 -9.30 -4.82
C VAL A 104 3.59 -10.84 -4.85
N GLN A 105 2.91 -11.48 -3.91
CA GLN A 105 2.89 -12.92 -3.72
C GLN A 105 2.15 -13.68 -4.84
N VAL A 106 1.26 -13.02 -5.59
CA VAL A 106 0.54 -13.67 -6.70
C VAL A 106 1.36 -13.71 -7.99
N LEU A 107 2.47 -12.98 -8.06
CA LEU A 107 3.39 -13.00 -9.20
C LEU A 107 4.11 -14.34 -9.31
N SER A 108 4.51 -14.67 -10.53
CA SER A 108 5.40 -15.79 -10.87
C SER A 108 6.64 -15.26 -11.61
N LEU A 109 7.68 -16.08 -11.79
CA LEU A 109 8.83 -15.65 -12.59
C LEU A 109 8.45 -15.41 -14.05
N GLU A 110 7.51 -16.20 -14.59
CA GLU A 110 6.96 -16.01 -15.94
C GLU A 110 6.25 -14.66 -16.09
N SER A 111 5.45 -14.24 -15.09
CA SER A 111 4.79 -12.93 -15.14
C SER A 111 5.80 -11.78 -15.01
N ILE A 112 6.86 -11.96 -14.20
CA ILE A 112 7.93 -10.95 -14.05
C ILE A 112 8.72 -10.82 -15.36
N GLU A 113 9.13 -11.93 -15.97
CA GLU A 113 9.78 -11.98 -17.29
C GLU A 113 8.97 -11.24 -18.35
N THR A 114 7.66 -11.48 -18.39
CA THR A 114 6.75 -10.82 -19.36
C THR A 114 6.77 -9.30 -19.21
N HIS A 115 6.88 -8.77 -17.99
CA HIS A 115 6.92 -7.33 -17.73
C HIS A 115 8.29 -6.70 -17.98
N LEU A 116 9.37 -7.46 -17.80
CA LEU A 116 10.73 -6.98 -17.99
C LEU A 116 11.24 -7.17 -19.41
N GLU A 117 10.60 -8.03 -20.21
CA GLU A 117 11.12 -8.47 -21.50
C GLU A 117 12.52 -9.11 -21.38
N GLU A 118 12.78 -9.81 -20.26
CA GLU A 118 14.04 -10.48 -19.93
C GLU A 118 13.82 -11.99 -19.72
N ASP A 119 14.64 -12.84 -20.35
CA ASP A 119 14.59 -14.30 -20.13
C ASP A 119 15.12 -14.65 -18.74
N LEU A 120 14.20 -15.02 -17.84
CA LEU A 120 14.49 -15.45 -16.48
C LEU A 120 14.68 -16.97 -16.37
N SER A 121 14.39 -17.73 -17.43
CA SER A 121 14.56 -19.18 -17.45
C SER A 121 16.02 -19.60 -17.30
N GLU A 122 16.96 -18.78 -17.82
CA GLU A 122 18.40 -18.99 -17.71
C GLU A 122 18.97 -18.62 -16.32
N THR A 123 18.15 -18.07 -15.42
CA THR A 123 18.58 -17.72 -14.07
C THR A 123 19.04 -18.97 -13.32
N ARG A 124 20.19 -18.88 -12.64
CA ARG A 124 20.69 -20.01 -11.84
C ARG A 124 19.77 -20.28 -10.65
N LEU A 125 19.51 -21.55 -10.35
CA LEU A 125 18.75 -21.94 -9.15
C LEU A 125 19.46 -21.50 -7.85
N SER A 126 20.79 -21.47 -7.87
CA SER A 126 21.59 -20.93 -6.74
C SER A 126 21.33 -19.45 -6.42
N SER A 127 20.84 -18.65 -7.38
CA SER A 127 20.43 -17.25 -7.17
C SER A 127 18.95 -17.06 -6.88
N PHE A 128 18.18 -18.16 -6.75
CA PHE A 128 16.78 -18.13 -6.36
C PHE A 128 16.55 -18.96 -5.08
N PRO A 129 16.90 -18.41 -3.90
CA PRO A 129 16.86 -19.16 -2.64
C PRO A 129 15.50 -19.75 -2.29
N LEU A 130 14.40 -19.08 -2.70
CA LEU A 130 13.05 -19.56 -2.45
C LEU A 130 12.79 -20.90 -3.15
N ALA A 131 13.16 -21.05 -4.42
CA ALA A 131 13.08 -22.33 -5.12
C ALA A 131 14.04 -23.36 -4.52
N ALA A 132 15.27 -22.94 -4.18
CA ALA A 132 16.30 -23.82 -3.64
C ALA A 132 15.91 -24.51 -2.31
N GLN A 133 15.06 -23.87 -1.50
CA GLN A 133 14.59 -24.42 -0.21
C GLN A 133 13.45 -25.42 -0.34
N GLN A 134 12.84 -25.55 -1.51
CA GLN A 134 11.71 -26.46 -1.71
C GLN A 134 12.16 -27.92 -1.70
N THR A 135 11.23 -28.82 -1.42
CA THR A 135 11.50 -30.26 -1.33
C THR A 135 11.09 -31.01 -2.60
N LEU A 136 11.59 -32.24 -2.78
CA LEU A 136 11.10 -33.15 -3.82
C LEU A 136 9.60 -33.44 -3.66
N GLY A 137 9.10 -33.50 -2.43
CA GLY A 137 7.66 -33.63 -2.15
C GLY A 137 6.88 -32.43 -2.66
N TRP A 138 7.35 -31.23 -2.37
CA TRP A 138 6.75 -29.98 -2.86
C TRP A 138 6.77 -29.92 -4.40
N LEU A 139 7.89 -30.24 -5.04
CA LEU A 139 7.97 -30.28 -6.50
C LEU A 139 6.90 -31.21 -7.09
N ALA A 140 6.78 -32.43 -6.54
CA ALA A 140 5.80 -33.39 -7.00
C ALA A 140 4.35 -32.94 -6.75
N ASP A 141 4.07 -32.20 -5.68
CA ASP A 141 2.69 -31.87 -5.31
C ASP A 141 2.21 -30.53 -5.89
N THR A 142 3.12 -29.58 -6.07
CA THR A 142 2.81 -28.19 -6.44
C THR A 142 3.12 -27.88 -7.90
N VAL A 143 4.20 -28.44 -8.46
CA VAL A 143 4.63 -28.09 -9.83
C VAL A 143 3.94 -28.97 -10.87
N PRO A 144 3.19 -28.39 -11.82
CA PRO A 144 2.46 -29.17 -12.83
C PRO A 144 3.38 -30.11 -13.63
N GLY A 145 2.96 -31.38 -13.75
CA GLY A 145 3.68 -32.39 -14.52
C GLY A 145 4.86 -33.05 -13.80
N MET A 146 5.30 -32.55 -12.64
CA MET A 146 6.49 -33.08 -11.97
C MET A 146 6.31 -34.49 -11.41
N ARG A 147 5.10 -34.92 -11.00
CA ARG A 147 4.87 -36.33 -10.59
C ARG A 147 5.20 -37.35 -11.67
N THR A 148 4.97 -36.97 -12.92
CA THR A 148 5.19 -37.84 -14.09
C THR A 148 6.57 -37.65 -14.70
N GLN A 149 7.38 -36.73 -14.19
CA GLN A 149 8.74 -36.53 -14.65
C GLN A 149 9.59 -37.76 -14.36
N VAL A 150 10.20 -38.31 -15.40
CA VAL A 150 11.16 -39.41 -15.28
C VAL A 150 12.45 -38.87 -14.68
N ILE A 151 12.97 -39.50 -13.62
CA ILE A 151 14.14 -38.98 -12.89
C ILE A 151 15.37 -38.87 -13.80
N HIS A 152 15.60 -39.89 -14.64
CA HIS A 152 16.77 -39.96 -15.53
C HIS A 152 16.79 -38.92 -16.66
N THR A 153 15.67 -38.25 -16.95
CA THR A 153 15.62 -37.20 -17.98
C THR A 153 15.90 -35.81 -17.41
N SER A 154 16.08 -35.67 -16.09
CA SER A 154 16.46 -34.42 -15.42
C SER A 154 17.76 -34.64 -14.64
N ALA A 155 18.83 -33.95 -15.05
CA ALA A 155 20.12 -34.02 -14.38
C ALA A 155 20.04 -33.58 -12.91
N LEU A 156 19.20 -32.59 -12.61
CA LEU A 156 18.97 -32.08 -11.25
C LEU A 156 18.30 -33.14 -10.37
N LEU A 157 17.22 -33.75 -10.84
CA LEU A 157 16.53 -34.80 -10.07
C LEU A 157 17.42 -36.02 -9.87
N GLN A 158 18.18 -36.39 -10.90
CA GLN A 158 19.12 -37.51 -10.81
C GLN A 158 20.19 -37.26 -9.73
N GLU A 159 20.80 -36.08 -9.70
CA GLU A 159 21.82 -35.74 -8.69
C GLU A 159 21.23 -35.73 -7.26
N LEU A 160 20.06 -35.10 -7.08
CA LEU A 160 19.37 -35.07 -5.78
C LEU A 160 19.05 -36.46 -5.23
N VAL A 161 18.58 -37.36 -6.10
CA VAL A 161 18.22 -38.71 -5.68
C VAL A 161 19.46 -39.56 -5.45
N GLN A 162 20.49 -39.47 -6.30
CA GLN A 162 21.76 -40.19 -6.10
C GLN A 162 22.48 -39.78 -4.81
N HIS A 163 22.29 -38.53 -4.37
CA HIS A 163 22.81 -38.06 -3.09
C HIS A 163 22.20 -38.80 -1.87
N LYS A 164 21.03 -39.45 -2.03
CA LYS A 164 20.31 -40.13 -0.93
C LYS A 164 20.01 -41.61 -1.16
N ALA A 165 20.03 -42.08 -2.41
CA ALA A 165 19.71 -43.44 -2.80
C ALA A 165 20.76 -43.97 -3.79
N ASN A 166 21.31 -45.15 -3.50
CA ASN A 166 22.42 -45.73 -4.27
C ASN A 166 21.99 -46.40 -5.59
N THR A 167 20.70 -46.67 -5.79
CA THR A 167 20.19 -47.40 -6.95
C THR A 167 18.83 -46.88 -7.37
N LEU A 168 18.64 -46.63 -8.67
CA LEU A 168 17.39 -46.19 -9.27
C LEU A 168 17.01 -47.07 -10.45
N GLU A 169 15.72 -47.31 -10.62
CA GLU A 169 15.19 -47.96 -11.81
C GLU A 169 15.20 -46.97 -13.00
N PRO A 170 15.57 -47.40 -14.22
CA PRO A 170 15.83 -46.49 -15.35
C PRO A 170 14.66 -45.59 -15.79
N GLU A 171 13.43 -45.95 -15.45
CA GLU A 171 12.20 -45.28 -15.93
C GLU A 171 11.29 -44.81 -14.78
N ILE A 172 11.78 -44.82 -13.54
CA ILE A 172 10.96 -44.42 -12.40
C ILE A 172 10.61 -42.93 -12.48
N THR A 173 9.33 -42.61 -12.32
CA THR A 173 8.88 -41.22 -12.20
C THR A 173 9.09 -40.68 -10.78
N LEU A 174 9.16 -39.37 -10.63
CA LEU A 174 9.24 -38.75 -9.30
C LEU A 174 8.10 -39.21 -8.38
N GLY A 175 6.86 -39.29 -8.90
CA GLY A 175 5.72 -39.76 -8.12
C GLY A 175 5.87 -41.20 -7.62
N GLN A 176 6.31 -42.12 -8.50
CA GLN A 176 6.55 -43.52 -8.14
C GLN A 176 7.71 -43.66 -7.13
N LEU A 177 8.78 -42.88 -7.33
CA LEU A 177 9.92 -42.85 -6.41
C LEU A 177 9.51 -42.39 -5.01
N LEU A 178 8.75 -41.30 -4.92
CA LEU A 178 8.30 -40.76 -3.63
C LEU A 178 7.27 -41.67 -2.93
N GLN A 179 6.53 -42.48 -3.68
CA GLN A 179 5.62 -43.48 -3.12
C GLN A 179 6.40 -44.67 -2.51
N THR A 180 7.46 -45.13 -3.18
CA THR A 180 8.29 -46.25 -2.72
C THR A 180 9.31 -45.85 -1.65
N HIS A 181 9.75 -44.59 -1.66
CA HIS A 181 10.73 -44.03 -0.74
C HIS A 181 10.21 -42.72 -0.09
N PRO A 182 9.22 -42.80 0.83
CA PRO A 182 8.58 -41.60 1.40
C PRO A 182 9.51 -40.61 2.08
N LEU A 183 10.67 -41.07 2.58
CA LEU A 183 11.68 -40.19 3.19
C LEU A 183 12.28 -39.19 2.19
N LEU A 184 12.34 -39.52 0.91
CA LEU A 184 12.85 -38.62 -0.13
C LEU A 184 11.97 -37.38 -0.33
N ARG A 185 10.70 -37.41 0.12
CA ARG A 185 9.80 -36.26 0.05
C ARG A 185 10.34 -35.03 0.80
N LYS A 186 11.22 -35.22 1.78
CA LYS A 186 11.81 -34.15 2.61
C LYS A 186 13.15 -33.63 2.08
N VAL A 187 13.69 -34.21 1.03
CA VAL A 187 14.97 -33.80 0.45
C VAL A 187 14.80 -32.43 -0.20
N GLN A 188 15.60 -31.46 0.22
CA GLN A 188 15.58 -30.09 -0.32
C GLN A 188 16.49 -29.97 -1.55
N LEU A 189 16.18 -29.05 -2.46
CA LEU A 189 17.00 -28.85 -3.67
C LEU A 189 18.41 -28.35 -3.34
N ASN A 190 18.53 -27.52 -2.30
CA ASN A 190 19.81 -26.98 -1.82
C ASN A 190 20.74 -28.01 -1.14
N GLU A 191 20.35 -29.29 -1.06
CA GLU A 191 21.24 -30.35 -0.58
C GLU A 191 22.32 -30.74 -1.60
N ILE A 192 22.19 -30.26 -2.85
CA ILE A 192 23.20 -30.38 -3.91
C ILE A 192 23.70 -29.00 -4.34
N ASN A 193 24.77 -28.97 -5.14
CA ASN A 193 25.25 -27.71 -5.69
C ASN A 193 24.32 -27.23 -6.82
N LEU A 194 23.54 -26.17 -6.55
CA LEU A 194 22.59 -25.60 -7.51
C LEU A 194 23.22 -24.64 -8.53
N ALA A 195 24.52 -24.36 -8.46
CA ALA A 195 25.19 -23.43 -9.38
C ALA A 195 25.17 -23.85 -10.87
N PRO A 196 25.22 -25.15 -11.23
CA PRO A 196 25.17 -25.59 -12.63
C PRO A 196 23.78 -25.56 -13.24
N TYR A 197 22.73 -25.44 -12.43
CA TYR A 197 21.35 -25.60 -12.85
C TYR A 197 20.63 -24.26 -12.96
N GLN A 198 19.72 -24.18 -13.92
CA GLN A 198 18.89 -23.03 -14.20
C GLN A 198 17.45 -23.26 -13.74
N VAL A 199 16.68 -22.19 -13.60
CA VAL A 199 15.25 -22.28 -13.27
C VAL A 199 14.51 -23.09 -14.33
N GLY A 200 14.85 -22.90 -15.61
CA GLY A 200 14.29 -23.64 -16.74
C GLY A 200 14.56 -25.16 -16.73
N ASP A 201 15.56 -25.63 -15.97
CA ASP A 201 15.82 -27.07 -15.82
C ASP A 201 14.74 -27.81 -15.01
N ILE A 202 13.88 -27.06 -14.31
CA ILE A 202 12.69 -27.58 -13.63
C ILE A 202 11.45 -27.17 -14.44
N PRO A 203 10.83 -28.09 -15.19
CA PRO A 203 9.67 -27.79 -16.01
C PRO A 203 8.55 -27.13 -15.22
N ASN A 204 7.93 -26.09 -15.80
CA ASN A 204 6.79 -25.35 -15.25
C ASN A 204 7.03 -24.65 -13.90
N LEU A 205 8.27 -24.59 -13.39
CA LEU A 205 8.56 -23.90 -12.13
C LEU A 205 8.30 -22.39 -12.22
N MET A 206 8.57 -21.78 -13.38
CA MET A 206 8.42 -20.33 -13.59
C MET A 206 6.99 -19.83 -13.47
N GLY A 207 6.01 -20.69 -13.78
CA GLY A 207 4.59 -20.35 -13.73
C GLY A 207 3.98 -20.48 -12.33
N ILE A 208 4.75 -20.90 -11.32
CA ILE A 208 4.26 -21.05 -9.95
C ILE A 208 4.20 -19.69 -9.26
N PRO A 209 3.05 -19.27 -8.72
CA PRO A 209 2.96 -18.07 -7.91
C PRO A 209 3.86 -18.13 -6.68
N LEU A 210 4.50 -17.01 -6.32
CA LEU A 210 5.45 -16.93 -5.20
C LEU A 210 4.83 -17.40 -3.88
N GLU A 211 3.53 -17.14 -3.66
CA GLU A 211 2.80 -17.59 -2.46
C GLU A 211 2.72 -19.11 -2.29
N LYS A 212 2.96 -19.90 -3.35
CA LYS A 212 2.91 -21.37 -3.29
C LYS A 212 4.22 -21.99 -2.79
N PHE A 213 5.29 -21.21 -2.70
CA PHE A 213 6.56 -21.66 -2.17
C PHE A 213 6.55 -21.59 -0.63
N GLU A 214 7.04 -22.63 0.03
CA GLU A 214 7.17 -22.59 1.49
C GLU A 214 8.16 -21.49 1.90
N GLY A 215 7.80 -20.69 2.91
CA GLY A 215 8.66 -19.62 3.44
C GLY A 215 8.73 -18.34 2.58
N TRP A 216 7.83 -18.16 1.61
CA TRP A 216 7.87 -17.01 0.69
C TRP A 216 7.84 -15.65 1.41
N LYS A 217 7.08 -15.51 2.51
CA LYS A 217 6.88 -14.23 3.22
C LYS A 217 8.19 -13.61 3.73
N GLN A 218 9.18 -14.44 4.06
CA GLN A 218 10.45 -14.01 4.65
C GLN A 218 11.53 -13.73 3.60
N VAL A 219 11.27 -13.98 2.32
CA VAL A 219 12.22 -13.77 1.24
C VAL A 219 12.36 -12.28 0.94
N LEU A 220 13.59 -11.79 0.88
CA LEU A 220 13.87 -10.41 0.46
C LEU A 220 13.55 -10.24 -1.02
N VAL A 221 13.06 -9.06 -1.41
CA VAL A 221 12.72 -8.77 -2.81
C VAL A 221 13.92 -9.00 -3.73
N LYS A 222 15.13 -8.59 -3.33
CA LYS A 222 16.36 -8.79 -4.11
C LYS A 222 16.71 -10.26 -4.40
N ASP A 223 16.17 -11.20 -3.63
CA ASP A 223 16.46 -12.62 -3.73
C ASP A 223 15.47 -13.36 -4.64
N VAL A 224 14.49 -12.64 -5.20
CA VAL A 224 13.62 -13.14 -6.29
C VAL A 224 14.15 -12.58 -7.62
N PRO A 225 14.49 -13.44 -8.59
CA PRO A 225 14.96 -13.01 -9.91
C PRO A 225 14.01 -12.01 -10.58
N GLY A 226 14.58 -10.91 -11.11
CA GLY A 226 13.86 -9.85 -11.81
C GLY A 226 13.00 -8.93 -10.92
N LEU A 227 12.51 -9.40 -9.77
CA LEU A 227 11.48 -8.70 -9.01
C LEU A 227 11.89 -7.30 -8.53
N ALA A 228 13.14 -7.11 -8.13
CA ALA A 228 13.64 -5.80 -7.71
C ALA A 228 13.64 -4.75 -8.83
N ASN A 229 13.69 -5.19 -10.09
CA ASN A 229 13.65 -4.35 -11.28
C ASN A 229 12.22 -4.17 -11.82
N LEU A 230 11.24 -4.95 -11.35
CA LEU A 230 9.85 -4.83 -11.79
C LEU A 230 9.34 -3.42 -11.46
N PRO A 231 8.86 -2.63 -12.44
CA PRO A 231 8.35 -1.30 -12.15
C PRO A 231 7.17 -1.35 -11.18
N LEU A 232 7.15 -0.42 -10.22
CA LEU A 232 6.15 -0.35 -9.16
C LEU A 232 4.71 -0.19 -9.71
N GLY A 233 4.56 0.44 -10.87
CA GLY A 233 3.29 0.54 -11.60
C GLY A 233 2.86 -0.74 -12.34
N LYS A 234 3.64 -1.83 -12.28
CA LYS A 234 3.32 -3.13 -12.90
C LYS A 234 3.02 -4.24 -11.88
N TYR A 235 3.02 -3.91 -10.59
CA TYR A 235 2.56 -4.85 -9.56
C TYR A 235 1.05 -5.09 -9.68
N PRO A 236 0.53 -6.22 -9.17
CA PRO A 236 -0.90 -6.53 -9.19
C PRO A 236 -1.77 -5.46 -8.53
N ILE A 237 -1.29 -4.86 -7.43
CA ILE A 237 -1.77 -3.55 -6.98
C ILE A 237 -0.69 -2.53 -7.36
N PRO A 238 -0.91 -1.72 -8.41
CA PRO A 238 0.11 -0.80 -8.90
C PRO A 238 0.27 0.39 -7.95
N VAL A 239 1.52 0.85 -7.83
CA VAL A 239 1.83 2.18 -7.31
C VAL A 239 1.49 3.17 -8.41
N GLU A 240 0.48 3.98 -8.15
CA GLU A 240 -0.08 4.96 -9.08
C GLU A 240 -0.69 6.12 -8.29
N PRO A 241 -0.86 7.31 -8.90
CA PRO A 241 -1.56 8.43 -8.26
C PRO A 241 -2.95 8.01 -7.76
N ARG A 242 -3.21 8.20 -6.46
CA ARG A 242 -4.50 7.91 -5.81
C ARG A 242 -5.21 9.22 -5.46
N GLY A 243 -6.23 9.57 -6.23
CA GLY A 243 -6.96 10.84 -6.11
C GLY A 243 -6.47 11.88 -7.12
N ASP A 244 -7.08 13.06 -7.09
CA ASP A 244 -6.91 14.15 -8.06
C ASP A 244 -6.46 15.45 -7.40
N LEU A 245 -6.25 15.46 -6.08
CA LEU A 245 -5.87 16.68 -5.37
C LEU A 245 -4.39 16.99 -5.61
N ALA A 246 -4.16 18.13 -6.24
CA ALA A 246 -2.89 18.81 -6.29
C ALA A 246 -3.04 20.22 -5.71
N MET A 247 -2.01 20.70 -5.02
CA MET A 247 -2.04 21.99 -4.34
C MET A 247 -0.74 22.74 -4.58
N LYS A 248 -0.82 24.07 -4.63
CA LYS A 248 0.36 24.93 -4.75
C LYS A 248 1.01 25.13 -3.39
N ILE A 249 2.34 25.04 -3.32
CA ILE A 249 3.12 25.39 -2.12
C ILE A 249 3.22 26.91 -2.03
N VAL A 250 2.45 27.50 -1.12
CA VAL A 250 2.42 28.95 -0.91
C VAL A 250 3.57 29.41 -0.02
N GLU A 251 3.87 28.64 1.02
CA GLU A 251 4.86 29.00 2.03
C GLU A 251 5.48 27.75 2.68
N VAL A 252 6.75 27.84 3.05
CA VAL A 252 7.44 26.84 3.87
C VAL A 252 7.64 27.43 5.27
N ASP A 253 6.83 27.00 6.23
CA ASP A 253 6.85 27.51 7.59
C ASP A 253 7.74 26.64 8.50
N LYS A 254 8.92 27.18 8.84
CA LYS A 254 9.90 26.52 9.70
C LYS A 254 9.72 26.80 11.19
N ASN A 255 8.98 27.86 11.54
CA ASN A 255 8.81 28.28 12.92
C ASN A 255 7.37 28.79 13.12
N PRO A 256 6.37 27.92 12.97
CA PRO A 256 4.99 28.34 13.18
C PRO A 256 4.85 28.84 14.61
N THR A 257 4.12 29.93 14.79
CA THR A 257 3.78 30.47 16.11
C THR A 257 2.32 30.20 16.48
N THR A 258 1.59 29.50 15.62
CA THR A 258 0.15 29.25 15.74
C THR A 258 -0.16 27.76 15.62
N LEU A 259 -1.21 27.34 16.29
CA LEU A 259 -1.74 26.00 16.21
C LEU A 259 -2.32 25.73 14.80
N ILE A 260 -1.98 24.58 14.23
CA ILE A 260 -2.33 24.22 12.85
C ILE A 260 -3.45 23.18 12.88
N LYS A 261 -4.65 23.54 12.40
CA LYS A 261 -5.84 22.67 12.41
C LYS A 261 -6.12 21.99 11.07
N ASN A 262 -6.00 22.70 9.95
CA ASN A 262 -6.34 22.23 8.60
C ASN A 262 -5.22 21.38 7.99
N THR A 263 -4.86 20.30 8.68
CA THR A 263 -3.70 19.49 8.30
C THR A 263 -4.07 18.44 7.26
N LEU A 264 -3.09 18.10 6.42
CA LEU A 264 -3.12 17.05 5.42
C LEU A 264 -2.15 15.93 5.79
N SER A 265 -1.77 15.78 7.05
CA SER A 265 -0.76 14.80 7.45
C SER A 265 -1.17 14.08 8.72
N GLY A 266 -0.74 12.84 8.86
CA GLY A 266 -0.96 12.07 10.08
C GLY A 266 -0.37 10.67 9.99
N SER A 267 -1.06 9.69 10.57
CA SER A 267 -0.64 8.29 10.61
C SER A 267 -1.71 7.34 10.07
N SER A 268 -1.32 6.10 9.79
CA SER A 268 -2.29 5.05 9.45
C SER A 268 -3.28 4.72 10.59
N THR A 269 -3.04 5.21 11.80
CA THR A 269 -3.89 4.98 12.97
C THR A 269 -4.89 6.12 13.15
N TYR A 270 -4.41 7.36 13.09
CA TYR A 270 -5.22 8.56 13.36
C TYR A 270 -5.73 9.28 12.10
N GLY A 271 -5.52 8.68 10.93
CA GLY A 271 -5.85 9.30 9.64
C GLY A 271 -4.87 10.41 9.27
N PHE A 272 -5.17 11.12 8.18
CA PHE A 272 -4.26 12.07 7.55
C PHE A 272 -4.66 13.54 7.72
N ASN A 273 -5.38 13.87 8.79
CA ASN A 273 -5.83 15.22 9.13
C ASN A 273 -5.57 15.54 10.60
N VAL A 274 -4.40 15.14 11.12
CA VAL A 274 -4.09 15.27 12.55
C VAL A 274 -3.49 16.65 12.86
N PRO A 275 -4.19 17.50 13.65
CA PRO A 275 -3.70 18.84 13.98
C PRO A 275 -2.34 18.83 14.67
N CYS A 276 -1.56 19.90 14.48
CA CYS A 276 -0.39 20.17 15.31
C CYS A 276 -0.79 21.08 16.49
N SER A 277 -0.93 20.48 17.66
CA SER A 277 -1.38 21.17 18.88
C SER A 277 -0.28 21.90 19.65
N GLU A 278 0.99 21.59 19.40
CA GLU A 278 2.13 22.12 20.17
C GLU A 278 2.66 23.47 19.66
N GLY A 279 2.13 23.96 18.52
CA GLY A 279 2.43 25.31 18.02
C GLY A 279 3.87 25.52 17.56
N ASN A 280 4.58 24.45 17.19
CA ASN A 280 5.97 24.48 16.73
C ASN A 280 6.24 23.52 15.55
N CYS A 281 5.20 22.93 14.94
CA CYS A 281 5.42 21.92 13.91
C CYS A 281 5.72 22.55 12.55
N GLN A 282 6.95 22.36 12.06
CA GLN A 282 7.31 22.79 10.72
C GLN A 282 6.36 22.19 9.68
N SER A 283 5.92 23.00 8.73
CA SER A 283 4.91 22.59 7.75
C SER A 283 5.07 23.36 6.44
N ILE A 284 4.38 22.89 5.41
CA ILE A 284 4.15 23.68 4.20
C ILE A 284 2.70 24.13 4.19
N LYS A 285 2.48 25.38 3.80
CA LYS A 285 1.16 25.98 3.59
C LYS A 285 0.77 25.79 2.13
N LEU A 286 -0.44 25.30 1.91
CA LEU A 286 -0.94 24.83 0.63
C LEU A 286 -2.24 25.53 0.26
N SER A 287 -2.40 25.86 -1.01
CA SER A 287 -3.65 26.38 -1.58
C SER A 287 -4.17 25.45 -2.69
N LYS A 288 -5.49 25.35 -2.82
CA LYS A 288 -6.14 24.64 -3.94
C LYS A 288 -5.87 25.35 -5.28
N LEU A 289 -6.06 24.61 -6.37
CA LEU A 289 -5.96 25.07 -7.75
C LEU A 289 -7.36 25.14 -8.40
N PRO A 290 -7.67 26.15 -9.23
CA PRO A 290 -6.89 27.38 -9.42
C PRO A 290 -6.85 28.18 -8.11
N ALA A 291 -5.77 28.94 -7.90
CA ALA A 291 -5.72 29.86 -6.78
C ALA A 291 -6.77 30.95 -7.02
N GLU A 292 -7.97 30.79 -6.47
CA GLU A 292 -9.00 31.84 -6.52
C GLU A 292 -8.43 33.10 -5.86
N ASP A 293 -8.73 34.27 -6.46
CA ASP A 293 -8.30 35.58 -5.96
C ASP A 293 -8.48 35.61 -4.43
N GLU A 294 -7.41 36.00 -3.72
CA GLU A 294 -7.25 35.95 -2.27
C GLU A 294 -8.47 36.50 -1.51
N ASP A 295 -9.50 35.70 -1.30
CA ASP A 295 -10.55 36.03 -0.35
C ASP A 295 -9.93 35.94 1.05
N GLU A 296 -10.09 37.00 1.82
CA GLU A 296 -9.49 37.25 3.15
C GLU A 296 -9.86 36.18 4.22
N THR A 297 -10.55 35.11 3.85
CA THR A 297 -10.86 33.91 4.64
C THR A 297 -10.06 32.66 4.23
N GLY A 298 -9.13 32.79 3.27
CA GLY A 298 -8.31 31.74 2.62
C GLY A 298 -8.20 30.42 3.36
N ASN A 299 -8.91 29.40 2.88
CA ASN A 299 -8.86 28.03 3.38
C ASN A 299 -7.52 27.38 2.98
N PHE A 300 -6.46 27.74 3.69
CA PHE A 300 -5.16 27.08 3.57
C PHE A 300 -5.19 25.71 4.23
N TYR A 301 -4.44 24.80 3.62
CA TYR A 301 -4.15 23.49 4.15
C TYR A 301 -2.68 23.40 4.53
N TYR A 302 -2.35 22.51 5.44
CA TYR A 302 -1.00 22.38 5.97
C TYR A 302 -0.55 20.94 5.91
N TRP A 303 0.59 20.67 5.30
CA TRP A 303 1.24 19.37 5.43
C TRP A 303 2.36 19.50 6.45
N VAL A 304 2.16 18.90 7.62
CA VAL A 304 3.11 18.94 8.73
C VAL A 304 4.29 17.99 8.45
N GLY A 305 5.50 18.47 8.68
CA GLY A 305 6.72 17.71 8.48
C GLY A 305 6.90 16.63 9.53
N GLY A 306 7.29 15.44 9.07
CA GLY A 306 7.46 14.28 9.93
C GLY A 306 8.57 14.43 10.96
N GLY A 307 9.56 15.30 10.72
CA GLY A 307 10.58 15.64 11.72
C GLY A 307 10.03 16.42 12.92
N SER A 308 8.89 17.10 12.75
CA SER A 308 8.28 17.94 13.80
C SER A 308 7.13 17.26 14.52
N GLN A 309 6.42 16.34 13.85
CA GLN A 309 5.33 15.59 14.45
C GLN A 309 5.49 14.10 14.16
N GLN A 310 5.48 13.31 15.22
CA GLN A 310 5.47 11.85 15.20
C GLN A 310 4.17 11.41 15.88
N LEU A 311 3.53 10.39 15.32
CA LEU A 311 2.28 9.85 15.86
C LEU A 311 2.39 8.35 16.01
N GLU A 312 1.57 7.77 16.89
CA GLU A 312 1.47 6.31 16.94
C GLU A 312 1.00 5.76 15.58
N GLY A 313 1.62 4.66 15.19
CA GLY A 313 1.34 3.96 13.96
C GLY A 313 1.38 2.45 14.15
N GLY A 314 1.27 1.75 13.02
CA GLY A 314 1.21 0.30 13.01
C GLY A 314 -0.09 -0.24 13.58
N TYR A 315 -0.23 -1.55 13.55
CA TYR A 315 -1.48 -2.22 13.86
C TYR A 315 -1.27 -3.68 14.26
N GLY A 316 -2.31 -4.29 14.83
CA GLY A 316 -2.27 -5.68 15.28
C GLY A 316 -1.23 -5.89 16.39
N CYS A 317 -0.50 -7.00 16.37
CA CYS A 317 0.52 -7.27 17.40
C CYS A 317 1.81 -6.45 17.24
N LEU A 318 1.95 -5.69 16.15
CA LEU A 318 3.10 -4.83 15.87
C LEU A 318 2.80 -3.33 16.09
N LYS A 319 1.68 -3.00 16.72
CA LYS A 319 1.28 -1.62 17.07
C LYS A 319 2.14 -1.00 18.18
N GLY A 320 2.11 0.34 18.27
CA GLY A 320 2.60 1.08 19.45
C GLY A 320 3.98 1.73 19.29
N GLY A 321 4.52 1.78 18.06
CA GLY A 321 5.67 2.62 17.73
C GLY A 321 5.24 3.98 17.16
N GLN A 322 6.20 4.87 17.01
CA GLN A 322 6.00 6.20 16.42
C GLN A 322 6.34 6.18 14.93
N GLU A 323 5.60 6.94 14.14
CA GLU A 323 5.90 7.22 12.73
C GLU A 323 5.81 8.72 12.43
N PRO A 324 6.64 9.23 11.49
CA PRO A 324 6.56 10.63 11.05
C PRO A 324 5.20 10.92 10.42
N THR A 325 4.62 12.09 10.63
CA THR A 325 3.39 12.44 9.90
C THR A 325 3.63 12.53 8.39
N GLY A 326 2.66 12.04 7.61
CA GLY A 326 2.77 11.95 6.15
C GLY A 326 1.43 11.66 5.47
N ARG A 327 1.47 11.20 4.21
CA ARG A 327 0.31 10.76 3.41
C ARG A 327 0.61 9.53 2.55
N HIS A 328 -0.45 8.92 1.99
CA HIS A 328 -0.39 7.84 1.00
C HIS A 328 -0.88 8.28 -0.40
N PRO A 329 -0.23 9.26 -1.06
CA PRO A 329 -0.67 9.71 -2.39
C PRO A 329 -0.57 8.63 -3.47
N PHE A 330 0.20 7.56 -3.24
CA PHE A 330 0.45 6.50 -4.22
C PHE A 330 0.06 5.09 -3.72
N GLY A 331 -0.79 5.01 -2.69
CA GLY A 331 -1.15 3.76 -2.02
C GLY A 331 -0.31 3.47 -0.77
N GLU A 332 -0.50 2.30 -0.19
CA GLU A 332 -0.03 1.95 1.16
C GLU A 332 1.28 1.15 1.20
N ALA A 333 1.99 1.04 0.07
CA ALA A 333 3.30 0.38 0.08
C ALA A 333 4.33 1.16 0.89
N PHE A 334 4.15 2.48 0.96
CA PHE A 334 4.99 3.41 1.69
C PHE A 334 4.20 4.67 2.03
N LYS A 335 4.72 5.44 2.98
CA LYS A 335 4.25 6.78 3.32
C LYS A 335 5.17 7.85 2.79
N VAL A 336 4.60 8.88 2.17
CA VAL A 336 5.30 10.08 1.73
C VAL A 336 5.33 11.08 2.88
N VAL A 337 6.51 11.55 3.22
CA VAL A 337 6.78 12.39 4.39
C VAL A 337 7.59 13.60 3.96
N LEU A 338 7.24 14.80 4.45
CA LEU A 338 8.11 15.97 4.34
C LEU A 338 9.23 15.84 5.39
N THR A 339 10.47 15.88 4.94
CA THR A 339 11.63 15.58 5.80
C THR A 339 12.50 16.79 6.04
N ARG A 340 12.88 17.51 4.99
CA ARG A 340 13.66 18.74 5.09
C ARG A 340 12.81 19.91 4.62
N LEU A 341 12.71 20.93 5.46
CA LEU A 341 12.02 22.17 5.16
C LEU A 341 13.07 23.27 5.22
N GLU A 342 13.56 23.70 4.06
CA GLU A 342 14.49 24.80 3.89
C GLU A 342 13.78 26.05 3.35
N GLU A 343 14.44 27.21 3.41
CA GLU A 343 13.82 28.46 2.95
C GLU A 343 13.57 28.36 1.44
N GLY A 344 12.30 28.28 1.05
CA GLY A 344 11.88 28.10 -0.35
C GLY A 344 12.03 26.67 -0.91
N GLN A 345 12.38 25.65 -0.11
CA GLN A 345 12.63 24.29 -0.61
C GLN A 345 12.13 23.20 0.36
N VAL A 346 11.55 22.14 -0.20
CA VAL A 346 10.90 21.05 0.55
C VAL A 346 11.36 19.69 0.00
N ASP A 347 11.95 18.86 0.86
CA ASP A 347 12.31 17.47 0.52
C ASP A 347 11.23 16.50 0.98
N THR A 348 10.85 15.58 0.09
CA THR A 348 10.00 14.44 0.40
C THR A 348 10.80 13.15 0.47
N ALA A 349 10.34 12.21 1.29
CA ALA A 349 10.91 10.88 1.40
C ALA A 349 9.82 9.82 1.60
N LEU A 350 10.16 8.60 1.20
CA LEU A 350 9.40 7.39 1.46
C LEU A 350 9.81 6.79 2.81
N TYR A 351 8.80 6.37 3.56
CA TYR A 351 8.95 5.54 4.74
C TYR A 351 8.17 4.24 4.54
N PHE A 352 8.80 3.11 4.84
CA PHE A 352 8.22 1.78 4.73
C PHE A 352 7.92 1.21 6.13
N ARG A 353 7.16 0.12 6.16
CA ARG A 353 6.83 -0.66 7.36
C ARG A 353 7.10 -2.14 7.10
N TRP A 354 7.19 -2.92 8.17
CA TRP A 354 7.16 -4.37 8.06
C TRP A 354 5.79 -4.92 8.37
N VAL A 355 5.49 -6.07 7.77
CA VAL A 355 4.22 -6.76 7.95
C VAL A 355 4.50 -8.22 8.30
N ASN A 356 3.71 -8.75 9.22
CA ASN A 356 3.60 -10.17 9.46
C ASN A 356 2.12 -10.54 9.62
N ASP A 357 1.86 -11.81 9.94
CA ASP A 357 0.48 -12.31 10.05
C ASP A 357 -0.32 -11.70 11.20
N CYS A 358 0.35 -11.11 12.20
CA CYS A 358 -0.33 -10.50 13.34
C CYS A 358 -0.57 -9.01 13.16
N GLY A 359 0.08 -8.33 12.22
CA GLY A 359 0.09 -6.87 12.19
C GLY A 359 1.13 -6.23 11.28
N ALA A 360 1.20 -4.91 11.32
CA ALA A 360 2.27 -4.14 10.70
C ALA A 360 2.86 -3.12 11.67
N THR A 361 4.14 -2.81 11.49
CA THR A 361 4.79 -1.74 12.23
C THR A 361 4.27 -0.38 11.77
N PRO A 362 4.55 0.69 12.54
CA PRO A 362 4.54 2.04 11.97
C PRO A 362 5.46 2.15 10.74
N TYR A 363 5.22 3.14 9.90
CA TYR A 363 6.09 3.54 8.78
C TYR A 363 7.37 4.21 9.30
N GLN A 364 8.26 3.39 9.84
CA GLN A 364 9.47 3.83 10.54
C GLN A 364 10.76 3.56 9.74
N ILE A 365 10.67 2.86 8.61
CA ILE A 365 11.84 2.47 7.81
C ILE A 365 12.06 3.51 6.72
N GLY A 366 12.92 4.48 7.01
CA GLY A 366 13.24 5.58 6.11
C GLY A 366 14.25 6.54 6.76
N PRO A 367 14.56 7.68 6.13
CA PRO A 367 13.98 8.16 4.88
C PRO A 367 14.69 7.58 3.64
N VAL A 368 13.88 7.20 2.64
CA VAL A 368 14.32 6.98 1.25
C VAL A 368 13.95 8.23 0.43
N PRO A 369 14.92 9.04 -0.04
CA PRO A 369 14.62 10.28 -0.75
C PRO A 369 13.69 10.07 -1.95
N LEU A 370 12.78 11.02 -2.21
CA LEU A 370 11.84 10.96 -3.33
C LEU A 370 11.98 12.17 -4.26
N LEU A 371 11.22 13.24 -4.00
CA LEU A 371 11.22 14.48 -4.79
C LEU A 371 11.53 15.68 -3.92
N THR A 372 12.16 16.68 -4.54
CA THR A 372 12.40 17.99 -3.93
C THR A 372 11.59 19.05 -4.67
N TYR A 373 10.77 19.78 -3.93
CA TYR A 373 9.92 20.85 -4.45
C TYR A 373 10.47 22.23 -4.05
N SER A 374 10.27 23.22 -4.91
CA SER A 374 10.47 24.62 -4.55
C SER A 374 9.17 25.20 -4.02
N GLN A 375 9.24 26.29 -3.26
CA GLN A 375 8.06 27.15 -3.06
C GLN A 375 7.50 27.57 -4.43
N ASP A 376 6.20 27.82 -4.47
CA ASP A 376 5.38 28.03 -5.68
C ASP A 376 5.17 26.80 -6.57
N SER A 377 5.86 25.67 -6.32
CA SER A 377 5.59 24.44 -7.09
C SER A 377 4.25 23.83 -6.71
N THR A 378 3.63 23.13 -7.66
CA THR A 378 2.47 22.27 -7.39
C THR A 378 2.95 20.90 -6.87
N ILE A 379 2.37 20.46 -5.75
CA ILE A 379 2.61 19.14 -5.16
C ILE A 379 1.33 18.29 -5.26
N PHE A 380 1.50 17.02 -5.63
CA PHE A 380 0.41 16.06 -5.65
C PHE A 380 0.15 15.54 -4.22
N ILE A 381 -1.08 15.71 -3.75
CA ILE A 381 -1.51 15.38 -2.38
C ILE A 381 -2.20 14.00 -2.32
N GLY A 382 -2.80 13.58 -3.43
CA GLY A 382 -3.60 12.37 -3.51
C GLY A 382 -5.08 12.65 -3.31
N ARG A 383 -5.74 11.90 -2.41
CA ARG A 383 -7.17 12.10 -2.14
C ARG A 383 -7.42 13.33 -1.28
N GLU A 384 -8.53 14.03 -1.56
CA GLU A 384 -8.98 15.17 -0.77
C GLU A 384 -9.38 14.74 0.65
N PRO A 385 -8.95 15.48 1.70
CA PRO A 385 -9.40 15.23 3.05
C PRO A 385 -10.89 15.57 3.25
N ARG A 386 -11.65 14.71 3.91
CA ARG A 386 -13.03 15.03 4.31
C ARG A 386 -13.05 15.83 5.63
N TYR A 387 -13.08 17.16 5.53
CA TYR A 387 -13.45 18.01 6.67
C TYR A 387 -14.98 18.04 6.79
N GLN A 388 -15.55 17.41 7.82
CA GLN A 388 -16.87 17.82 8.29
C GLN A 388 -16.68 18.99 9.27
N GLU A 389 -17.06 20.21 8.86
CA GLU A 389 -17.19 21.35 9.77
C GLU A 389 -18.15 21.00 10.92
N ARG A 390 -17.64 20.95 12.16
CA ARG A 390 -18.48 21.17 13.35
C ARG A 390 -17.72 21.96 14.40
N ASP A 391 -18.43 22.95 14.93
CA ASP A 391 -18.00 23.93 15.91
C ASP A 391 -17.20 23.34 17.07
N LEU A 392 -16.00 23.89 17.28
CA LEU A 392 -15.14 23.63 18.42
C LEU A 392 -15.74 24.28 19.69
N ALA A 393 -16.40 23.48 20.52
CA ALA A 393 -16.57 23.81 21.94
C ALA A 393 -15.47 23.10 22.75
N GLU A 394 -14.56 23.94 23.24
CA GLU A 394 -13.43 23.71 24.15
C GLU A 394 -13.79 22.83 25.36
N ILE A 395 -13.13 21.66 25.53
CA ILE A 395 -13.05 20.97 26.82
C ILE A 395 -11.65 20.35 27.00
N THR A 396 -10.93 20.90 27.98
CA THR A 396 -9.67 20.42 28.58
C THR A 396 -9.78 18.95 29.06
N PRO A 397 -8.78 18.09 28.81
CA PRO A 397 -8.73 16.75 29.39
C PRO A 397 -8.13 16.79 30.80
N ASP A 398 -8.89 16.34 31.78
CA ASP A 398 -8.38 16.03 33.11
C ASP A 398 -7.73 14.63 33.08
N ILE A 399 -6.45 14.58 33.42
CA ILE A 399 -5.61 13.37 33.40
C ILE A 399 -5.79 12.65 34.74
N GLU A 400 -6.46 11.50 34.73
CA GLU A 400 -6.29 10.51 35.81
C GLU A 400 -5.62 9.23 35.30
N ARG A 401 -4.42 9.01 35.86
CA ARG A 401 -3.56 7.84 35.70
C ARG A 401 -4.26 6.56 36.14
N ALA A 402 -4.20 5.53 35.32
CA ALA A 402 -4.21 4.14 35.78
C ALA A 402 -3.05 3.36 35.16
N SER A 403 -2.13 2.93 36.02
CA SER A 403 -0.99 2.06 35.73
C SER A 403 -1.39 0.57 35.61
N PRO A 404 -0.51 -0.28 35.07
CA PRO A 404 -0.87 -1.47 34.32
C PRO A 404 -0.81 -2.75 35.16
N SER A 405 -1.56 -3.78 34.76
CA SER A 405 -1.25 -5.21 34.98
C SER A 405 -2.32 -6.09 34.32
N GLN A 406 -1.97 -6.82 33.26
CA GLN A 406 -1.91 -8.30 33.32
C GLN A 406 -1.63 -8.89 31.94
N THR A 407 -0.53 -9.62 31.92
CA THR A 407 -0.04 -10.56 30.91
C THR A 407 -1.05 -11.67 30.66
N CYS A 408 -1.34 -11.99 29.40
CA CYS A 408 -1.93 -13.27 29.01
C CYS A 408 -0.97 -14.01 28.08
N GLU A 409 -0.54 -15.19 28.56
CA GLU A 409 0.24 -16.17 27.83
C GLU A 409 -0.55 -16.72 26.63
N LEU A 410 0.10 -16.77 25.47
CA LEU A 410 -0.36 -17.51 24.30
C LEU A 410 0.08 -18.98 24.43
N SER A 411 -0.88 -19.90 24.33
CA SER A 411 -0.60 -21.30 24.02
C SER A 411 -0.89 -21.58 22.55
N PRO A 412 -0.03 -22.35 21.84
CA PRO A 412 -0.11 -22.55 20.40
C PRO A 412 -0.97 -23.78 20.06
N SER A 413 -1.77 -23.69 19.01
CA SER A 413 -2.27 -24.88 18.30
C SER A 413 -2.56 -24.54 16.83
N GLU A 414 -1.65 -25.00 15.99
CA GLU A 414 -1.86 -25.69 14.70
C GLU A 414 -2.76 -25.06 13.61
N THR A 415 -2.08 -24.62 12.55
CA THR A 415 -2.28 -24.94 11.12
C THR A 415 -3.62 -24.66 10.43
N SER A 416 -3.61 -23.76 9.45
CA SER A 416 -3.65 -24.11 8.02
C SER A 416 -3.93 -22.84 7.20
N GLU A 417 -3.07 -22.58 6.21
CA GLU A 417 -3.38 -21.71 5.09
C GLU A 417 -4.70 -22.16 4.44
N LEU A 418 -5.62 -21.22 4.21
CA LEU A 418 -6.76 -21.44 3.32
C LEU A 418 -7.00 -20.17 2.50
N SER A 419 -6.71 -20.25 1.20
CA SER A 419 -7.36 -19.41 0.20
C SER A 419 -8.86 -19.72 0.27
N LEU A 420 -9.62 -18.90 1.01
CA LEU A 420 -11.07 -19.05 1.12
C LEU A 420 -11.71 -18.66 -0.21
N ALA A 421 -12.25 -19.65 -0.91
CA ALA A 421 -13.07 -19.46 -2.10
C ALA A 421 -14.44 -20.13 -1.92
N PHE A 422 -15.49 -19.42 -2.31
CA PHE A 422 -16.88 -19.90 -2.25
C PHE A 422 -17.47 -19.86 -3.67
N ASN A 423 -17.91 -21.02 -4.18
CA ASN A 423 -18.46 -21.19 -5.54
C ASN A 423 -17.61 -20.52 -6.63
N GLY A 424 -16.28 -20.67 -6.54
CA GLY A 424 -15.33 -20.14 -7.52
C GLY A 424 -14.95 -18.66 -7.35
N ILE A 425 -15.42 -17.98 -6.29
CA ILE A 425 -15.03 -16.60 -5.96
C ILE A 425 -14.13 -16.60 -4.74
N GLU A 426 -12.94 -16.04 -4.89
CA GLU A 426 -12.02 -15.81 -3.78
C GLU A 426 -12.51 -14.63 -2.92
N VAL A 427 -12.49 -14.80 -1.59
CA VAL A 427 -12.96 -13.76 -0.65
C VAL A 427 -12.21 -12.45 -0.89
N ARG A 428 -10.91 -12.49 -1.20
CA ARG A 428 -10.08 -11.30 -1.47
C ARG A 428 -10.60 -10.50 -2.67
N THR A 429 -10.91 -11.15 -3.78
CA THR A 429 -11.49 -10.52 -4.98
C THR A 429 -12.84 -9.87 -4.67
N ALA A 430 -13.65 -10.55 -3.89
CA ALA A 430 -14.96 -10.04 -3.46
C ALA A 430 -14.84 -8.87 -2.47
N THR A 431 -13.83 -8.89 -1.59
CA THR A 431 -13.51 -7.79 -0.67
C THR A 431 -13.09 -6.54 -1.44
N LYS A 432 -12.26 -6.69 -2.48
CA LYS A 432 -11.88 -5.57 -3.36
C LYS A 432 -13.10 -4.92 -4.00
N ALA A 433 -14.05 -5.72 -4.50
CA ALA A 433 -15.29 -5.20 -5.09
C ALA A 433 -16.07 -4.30 -4.12
N ILE A 434 -16.23 -4.74 -2.87
CA ILE A 434 -16.91 -3.94 -1.84
C ILE A 434 -16.06 -2.72 -1.43
N ALA A 435 -14.74 -2.87 -1.32
CA ALA A 435 -13.86 -1.75 -1.01
C ALA A 435 -13.96 -0.65 -2.10
N SER A 436 -13.90 -1.03 -3.38
CA SER A 436 -14.05 -0.11 -4.51
C SER A 436 -15.42 0.55 -4.53
N PHE A 437 -16.50 -0.16 -4.16
CA PHE A 437 -17.82 0.43 -4.00
C PHE A 437 -17.78 1.63 -3.04
N PHE A 438 -17.25 1.44 -1.85
CA PHE A 438 -17.19 2.51 -0.84
C PHE A 438 -16.18 3.60 -1.17
N GLU A 439 -15.07 3.25 -1.84
CA GLU A 439 -14.12 4.21 -2.34
C GLU A 439 -14.74 5.15 -3.37
N LEU A 440 -15.53 4.63 -4.32
CA LEU A 440 -16.29 5.45 -5.29
C LEU A 440 -17.38 6.30 -4.62
N SER A 441 -17.87 5.85 -3.46
CA SER A 441 -18.78 6.61 -2.59
C SER A 441 -18.07 7.72 -1.80
N GLY A 442 -16.75 7.79 -1.97
CA GLY A 442 -15.79 8.62 -1.25
C GLY A 442 -15.66 8.30 0.24
N PHE A 443 -16.22 7.20 0.75
CA PHE A 443 -16.00 6.84 2.15
C PHE A 443 -14.50 6.62 2.39
N ASP A 444 -14.03 7.16 3.51
CA ASP A 444 -12.67 7.00 4.02
C ASP A 444 -12.74 6.52 5.47
N TYR A 445 -11.61 6.16 6.07
CA TYR A 445 -11.58 5.53 7.39
C TYR A 445 -12.14 6.41 8.51
N ASP A 446 -12.18 7.72 8.32
CA ASP A 446 -12.78 8.70 9.23
C ASP A 446 -14.27 8.99 8.95
N SER A 447 -14.88 8.31 7.98
CA SER A 447 -16.25 8.63 7.57
C SER A 447 -17.28 8.28 8.64
N ILE A 448 -18.09 9.27 9.02
CA ILE A 448 -19.19 9.13 9.98
C ILE A 448 -20.52 9.45 9.30
N GLY A 449 -21.36 8.43 9.19
CA GLY A 449 -22.68 8.51 8.59
C GLY A 449 -23.74 9.13 9.51
N ALA A 450 -24.88 9.47 8.91
CA ALA A 450 -26.08 9.88 9.63
C ALA A 450 -26.54 8.79 10.61
N TYR A 451 -27.14 9.21 11.72
CA TYR A 451 -27.80 8.30 12.65
C TYR A 451 -29.15 7.89 12.09
N GLY A 452 -29.43 6.59 12.13
CA GLY A 452 -30.69 6.03 11.67
C GLY A 452 -30.98 4.71 12.38
N CYS A 453 -32.19 4.21 12.18
CA CYS A 453 -32.59 2.89 12.66
C CYS A 453 -33.14 2.07 11.49
N ASP A 454 -32.85 0.78 11.47
CA ASP A 454 -33.47 -0.14 10.52
C ASP A 454 -34.92 -0.47 10.91
N ALA A 455 -35.61 -1.25 10.07
CA ALA A 455 -36.99 -1.71 10.32
C ALA A 455 -37.14 -2.55 11.61
N ASN A 456 -36.05 -3.11 12.13
CA ASN A 456 -36.00 -3.89 13.36
C ASN A 456 -35.66 -3.03 14.59
N ARG A 457 -35.61 -1.70 14.44
CA ARG A 457 -35.20 -0.72 15.47
C ARG A 457 -33.76 -0.89 15.94
N ASN A 458 -32.89 -1.50 15.12
CA ASN A 458 -31.45 -1.45 15.38
C ASN A 458 -30.95 -0.08 14.95
N CYS A 459 -30.70 0.77 15.94
CA CYS A 459 -30.24 2.13 15.72
C CYS A 459 -28.71 2.22 15.73
N GLY A 460 -28.17 3.11 14.90
CA GLY A 460 -26.73 3.29 14.78
C GLY A 460 -26.33 4.29 13.69
N ARG A 461 -25.04 4.30 13.38
CA ARG A 461 -24.43 5.09 12.30
C ARG A 461 -23.61 4.17 11.43
N ARG A 462 -23.43 4.54 10.16
CA ARG A 462 -22.37 3.95 9.32
C ARG A 462 -21.03 4.55 9.72
N LEU A 463 -20.04 3.71 9.99
CA LEU A 463 -18.73 4.12 10.45
C LEU A 463 -17.65 3.61 9.51
N GLY A 464 -16.69 4.48 9.24
CA GLY A 464 -15.46 4.13 8.55
C GLY A 464 -15.59 3.92 7.04
N LYS A 465 -14.47 3.53 6.43
CA LYS A 465 -14.26 3.40 4.98
C LYS A 465 -15.27 2.49 4.32
N TYR A 466 -15.76 1.47 5.02
CA TYR A 466 -16.68 0.48 4.45
C TYR A 466 -18.11 0.59 4.98
N GLY A 467 -18.45 1.76 5.55
CA GLY A 467 -19.79 2.09 6.00
C GLY A 467 -20.39 1.06 6.96
N HIS A 468 -19.57 0.53 7.86
CA HIS A 468 -19.97 -0.50 8.83
C HIS A 468 -21.04 0.06 9.76
N HIS A 469 -22.20 -0.59 9.83
CA HIS A 469 -23.26 -0.14 10.72
C HIS A 469 -22.89 -0.43 12.18
N SER A 470 -22.91 0.57 13.05
CA SER A 470 -22.42 0.46 14.43
C SER A 470 -23.17 -0.58 15.28
N SER A 471 -24.42 -0.90 14.97
CA SER A 471 -25.17 -1.98 15.64
C SER A 471 -24.67 -3.38 15.28
N ASN A 472 -23.90 -3.52 14.19
CA ASN A 472 -23.42 -4.79 13.65
C ASN A 472 -21.91 -4.99 13.90
N LEU A 473 -21.28 -4.04 14.60
CA LEU A 473 -19.89 -4.12 15.00
C LEU A 473 -19.76 -4.99 16.26
N PRO A 474 -18.91 -6.02 16.22
CA PRO A 474 -18.69 -6.90 17.37
C PRO A 474 -17.95 -6.17 18.49
N ALA A 475 -18.28 -6.51 19.73
CA ALA A 475 -17.68 -5.98 20.95
C ALA A 475 -16.18 -6.28 21.07
N GLU A 476 -15.72 -7.29 20.34
CA GLU A 476 -14.34 -7.73 20.24
C GLU A 476 -13.46 -6.78 19.39
N VAL A 477 -14.08 -6.04 18.47
CA VAL A 477 -13.38 -5.15 17.51
C VAL A 477 -13.46 -3.69 17.93
N VAL A 478 -14.55 -3.30 18.61
CA VAL A 478 -14.79 -1.92 19.05
C VAL A 478 -15.30 -1.89 20.48
N SER A 479 -14.82 -0.92 21.27
CA SER A 479 -15.22 -0.75 22.68
C SER A 479 -16.75 -0.80 22.87
N PRO A 480 -17.28 -1.73 23.69
CA PRO A 480 -18.72 -1.87 23.90
C PRO A 480 -19.38 -0.63 24.49
N GLN A 481 -18.64 0.07 25.37
CA GLN A 481 -19.12 1.31 25.99
C GLN A 481 -19.22 2.44 24.97
N TRP A 482 -18.28 2.51 24.03
CA TRP A 482 -18.31 3.48 22.97
C TRP A 482 -19.44 3.17 21.98
N LEU A 483 -19.55 1.92 21.51
CA LEU A 483 -20.65 1.47 20.63
C LEU A 483 -22.03 1.76 21.23
N ALA A 484 -22.21 1.54 22.54
CA ALA A 484 -23.47 1.86 23.20
C ALA A 484 -23.82 3.35 23.09
N LYS A 485 -22.84 4.26 23.20
CA LYS A 485 -23.05 5.70 23.00
C LYS A 485 -23.40 6.03 21.55
N VAL A 486 -22.68 5.45 20.58
CA VAL A 486 -22.94 5.63 19.15
C VAL A 486 -24.35 5.15 18.78
N ASN A 487 -24.73 3.96 19.23
CA ASN A 487 -26.04 3.36 19.00
C ASN A 487 -27.17 4.10 19.73
N ALA A 488 -26.87 4.86 20.78
CA ALA A 488 -27.81 5.77 21.44
C ALA A 488 -27.92 7.15 20.75
N GLY A 489 -27.22 7.36 19.64
CA GLY A 489 -27.31 8.58 18.83
C GLY A 489 -26.36 9.71 19.23
N HIS A 490 -25.44 9.47 20.17
CA HIS A 490 -24.44 10.47 20.53
C HIS A 490 -23.60 10.88 19.31
N SER A 491 -23.14 12.13 19.31
CA SER A 491 -22.17 12.59 18.32
C SER A 491 -20.85 11.85 18.50
N VAL A 492 -20.25 11.50 17.37
CA VAL A 492 -18.93 10.89 17.28
C VAL A 492 -18.09 11.85 16.45
N ASP A 493 -16.88 12.15 16.92
CA ASP A 493 -15.88 12.85 16.12
C ASP A 493 -14.90 11.85 15.49
N THR A 494 -14.16 12.33 14.49
CA THR A 494 -13.19 11.53 13.74
C THR A 494 -12.12 10.90 14.64
N SER A 495 -11.61 11.63 15.64
CA SER A 495 -10.59 11.10 16.54
C SER A 495 -11.13 9.93 17.35
N ALA A 496 -12.32 10.09 17.94
CA ALA A 496 -12.98 9.05 18.72
C ALA A 496 -13.35 7.84 17.86
N LEU A 497 -13.73 8.04 16.59
CA LEU A 497 -13.91 6.94 15.65
C LEU A 497 -12.62 6.18 15.42
N LEU A 498 -11.52 6.87 15.11
CA LEU A 498 -10.25 6.23 14.75
C LEU A 498 -9.57 5.60 15.97
N ASP A 499 -9.78 6.12 17.18
CA ASP A 499 -9.31 5.51 18.43
C ASP A 499 -10.01 4.18 18.73
N HIS A 500 -11.32 4.11 18.48
CA HIS A 500 -12.14 2.95 18.83
C HIS A 500 -12.35 1.96 17.69
N PHE A 501 -12.22 2.39 16.45
CA PHE A 501 -12.38 1.58 15.23
C PHE A 501 -11.38 2.04 14.16
N PRO A 502 -10.07 1.80 14.39
CA PRO A 502 -9.00 2.29 13.52
C PRO A 502 -9.04 1.66 12.13
N PRO A 503 -8.38 2.27 11.12
CA PRO A 503 -8.43 1.83 9.72
C PRO A 503 -8.27 0.33 9.50
N LEU A 504 -7.29 -0.28 10.17
CA LEU A 504 -7.08 -1.73 10.07
C LEU A 504 -8.30 -2.53 10.51
N GLU A 505 -8.88 -2.21 11.67
CA GLU A 505 -10.01 -2.99 12.19
C GLU A 505 -11.21 -2.90 11.23
N GLN A 506 -11.31 -1.80 10.48
CA GLN A 506 -12.29 -1.66 9.41
C GLN A 506 -11.99 -2.58 8.22
N ASP A 507 -10.72 -2.70 7.81
CA ASP A 507 -10.25 -3.59 6.73
C ASP A 507 -10.43 -5.07 7.08
N ALA A 508 -9.98 -5.47 8.27
CA ALA A 508 -10.14 -6.81 8.80
C ALA A 508 -11.62 -7.17 8.90
N ARG A 509 -12.45 -6.25 9.44
CA ARG A 509 -13.89 -6.45 9.52
C ARG A 509 -14.55 -6.60 8.17
N LEU A 510 -14.13 -5.82 7.17
CA LEU A 510 -14.63 -5.96 5.80
C LEU A 510 -14.35 -7.37 5.27
N PHE A 511 -13.11 -7.85 5.39
CA PHE A 511 -12.71 -9.18 4.90
C PHE A 511 -13.52 -10.29 5.58
N GLU A 512 -13.65 -10.25 6.91
CA GLU A 512 -14.45 -11.21 7.68
C GLU A 512 -15.93 -11.18 7.28
N GLN A 513 -16.51 -9.99 7.16
CA GLN A 513 -17.92 -9.82 6.82
C GLN A 513 -18.21 -10.32 5.41
N VAL A 514 -17.36 -10.02 4.43
CA VAL A 514 -17.47 -10.53 3.06
C VAL A 514 -17.36 -12.05 3.04
N GLY A 515 -16.37 -12.62 3.73
CA GLY A 515 -16.22 -14.07 3.85
C GLY A 515 -17.45 -14.75 4.48
N SER A 516 -18.02 -14.16 5.54
CA SER A 516 -19.23 -14.65 6.19
C SER A 516 -20.45 -14.59 5.27
N ILE A 517 -20.63 -13.48 4.54
CA ILE A 517 -21.74 -13.34 3.60
C ILE A 517 -21.60 -14.34 2.46
N LEU A 518 -20.41 -14.47 1.85
CA LEU A 518 -20.16 -15.44 0.79
C LEU A 518 -20.43 -16.88 1.23
N LYS A 519 -20.00 -17.26 2.43
CA LYS A 519 -20.28 -18.57 3.02
C LYS A 519 -21.78 -18.83 3.18
N GLN A 520 -22.56 -17.82 3.55
CA GLN A 520 -24.00 -17.94 3.70
C GLN A 520 -24.72 -17.98 2.35
N LEU A 521 -24.27 -17.16 1.39
CA LEU A 521 -24.82 -17.14 0.04
C LEU A 521 -24.51 -18.43 -0.73
N SER A 522 -23.35 -19.05 -0.51
CA SER A 522 -23.02 -20.34 -1.14
C SER A 522 -23.93 -21.49 -0.69
N GLN A 523 -24.64 -21.33 0.43
CA GLN A 523 -25.62 -22.30 0.94
C GLN A 523 -27.06 -22.02 0.47
N LYS A 524 -27.30 -20.89 -0.21
CA LYS A 524 -28.60 -20.50 -0.74
C LYS A 524 -28.72 -20.84 -2.23
N THR A 525 -29.92 -21.19 -2.64
CA THR A 525 -30.31 -21.34 -4.05
C THR A 525 -31.12 -20.13 -4.49
N GLU A 526 -30.91 -19.68 -5.72
CA GLU A 526 -31.67 -18.62 -6.35
C GLU A 526 -33.13 -19.07 -6.53
N LEU A 527 -34.12 -18.28 -6.07
CA LEU A 527 -35.53 -18.70 -6.14
C LEU A 527 -36.05 -18.82 -7.58
N SER A 528 -35.47 -18.05 -8.51
CA SER A 528 -35.90 -18.01 -9.92
C SER A 528 -35.41 -19.21 -10.74
N THR A 529 -34.24 -19.77 -10.41
CA THR A 529 -33.62 -20.88 -11.16
C THR A 529 -33.55 -22.18 -10.38
N GLY A 530 -33.67 -22.14 -9.05
CA GLY A 530 -33.47 -23.29 -8.17
C GLY A 530 -32.01 -23.76 -8.05
N HIS A 531 -31.06 -23.03 -8.65
CA HIS A 531 -29.64 -23.35 -8.65
C HIS A 531 -28.85 -22.47 -7.65
N PRO A 532 -27.68 -22.92 -7.16
CA PRO A 532 -26.79 -22.08 -6.35
C PRO A 532 -26.38 -20.80 -7.09
N PHE A 533 -26.09 -19.74 -6.34
CA PHE A 533 -25.47 -18.55 -6.92
C PHE A 533 -24.03 -18.88 -7.37
N GLU A 534 -23.71 -18.59 -8.64
CA GLU A 534 -22.38 -18.78 -9.22
C GLU A 534 -21.82 -17.46 -9.78
N GLN A 535 -20.49 -17.31 -9.71
CA GLN A 535 -19.71 -16.27 -10.40
C GLN A 535 -20.32 -14.85 -10.24
N LYS A 536 -20.59 -14.14 -11.34
CA LYS A 536 -21.03 -12.73 -11.34
C LYS A 536 -22.34 -12.51 -10.57
N ARG A 537 -23.26 -13.48 -10.54
CA ARG A 537 -24.51 -13.39 -9.76
C ARG A 537 -24.25 -13.45 -8.25
N LEU A 538 -23.30 -14.28 -7.82
CA LEU A 538 -22.89 -14.35 -6.42
C LEU A 538 -22.24 -13.04 -5.95
N LEU A 539 -21.44 -12.39 -6.81
CA LEU A 539 -20.85 -11.07 -6.52
C LEU A 539 -21.91 -9.96 -6.43
N PHE A 540 -22.91 -9.98 -7.30
CA PHE A 540 -24.05 -9.04 -7.24
C PHE A 540 -24.84 -9.20 -5.94
N GLN A 541 -25.18 -10.45 -5.62
CA GLN A 541 -25.93 -10.77 -4.42
C GLN A 541 -25.13 -10.46 -3.15
N LEU A 542 -23.79 -10.57 -3.19
CA LEU A 542 -22.90 -10.15 -2.12
C LEU A 542 -23.02 -8.64 -1.84
N VAL A 543 -22.99 -7.78 -2.85
CA VAL A 543 -23.10 -6.31 -2.66
C VAL A 543 -24.42 -5.94 -1.99
N TYR A 544 -25.55 -6.48 -2.48
CA TYR A 544 -26.86 -6.27 -1.85
C TYR A 544 -26.92 -6.83 -0.43
N SER A 545 -26.35 -8.01 -0.20
CA SER A 545 -26.34 -8.65 1.11
C SER A 545 -25.43 -7.92 2.11
N TYR A 546 -24.36 -7.27 1.64
CA TYR A 546 -23.47 -6.46 2.45
C TYR A 546 -24.18 -5.19 2.93
N LEU A 547 -24.95 -4.53 2.05
CA LEU A 547 -25.61 -3.26 2.34
C LEU A 547 -26.96 -3.39 3.03
N GLY A 548 -27.73 -4.44 2.69
CA GLY A 548 -29.10 -4.67 3.16
C GLY A 548 -29.27 -5.92 4.03
N GLY A 549 -28.20 -6.64 4.32
CA GLY A 549 -28.21 -7.91 5.07
C GLY A 549 -28.55 -9.12 4.19
N ILE A 550 -28.28 -10.33 4.72
CA ILE A 550 -28.42 -11.63 4.00
C ILE A 550 -29.85 -11.92 3.47
N GLY A 551 -30.86 -11.19 3.93
CA GLY A 551 -32.24 -11.26 3.46
C GLY A 551 -32.59 -10.33 2.31
N ALA A 552 -31.70 -9.41 1.93
CA ALA A 552 -31.91 -8.52 0.79
C ALA A 552 -31.82 -9.33 -0.51
N ASP A 553 -32.90 -9.35 -1.29
CA ASP A 553 -32.99 -10.14 -2.52
C ASP A 553 -32.92 -9.23 -3.76
N ALA A 554 -31.94 -9.47 -4.62
CA ALA A 554 -31.73 -8.73 -5.86
C ALA A 554 -32.72 -9.12 -6.99
N GLN A 555 -33.60 -10.10 -6.75
CA GLN A 555 -34.43 -10.73 -7.79
C GLN A 555 -35.40 -9.83 -8.58
N ASN A 556 -35.62 -8.58 -8.16
CA ASN A 556 -36.47 -7.63 -8.90
C ASN A 556 -35.69 -6.67 -9.82
N SER A 557 -34.38 -6.83 -9.97
CA SER A 557 -33.54 -5.95 -10.77
C SER A 557 -33.50 -6.39 -12.24
N SER A 558 -34.01 -5.56 -13.16
CA SER A 558 -33.94 -5.72 -14.62
C SER A 558 -32.52 -5.68 -15.19
N TYR A 559 -31.50 -5.56 -14.34
CA TYR A 559 -30.11 -5.26 -14.72
C TYR A 559 -29.18 -6.48 -14.72
N LEU A 560 -29.68 -7.68 -14.36
CA LEU A 560 -28.96 -8.96 -14.58
C LEU A 560 -28.62 -9.21 -16.07
N THR A 561 -29.27 -8.50 -16.98
CA THR A 561 -29.03 -8.54 -18.44
C THR A 561 -27.98 -7.53 -18.92
N ALA A 562 -27.54 -6.59 -18.07
CA ALA A 562 -26.60 -5.52 -18.45
C ALA A 562 -25.12 -5.88 -18.28
N ILE A 563 -24.81 -6.95 -17.55
CA ILE A 563 -23.43 -7.42 -17.35
C ILE A 563 -23.06 -8.36 -18.51
N ASN A 564 -22.09 -7.96 -19.34
CA ASN A 564 -21.70 -8.72 -20.52
C ASN A 564 -20.86 -9.95 -20.11
N THR A 565 -20.98 -11.05 -20.86
CA THR A 565 -20.26 -12.31 -20.54
C THR A 565 -18.74 -12.17 -20.71
N SER A 566 -18.26 -11.16 -21.43
CA SER A 566 -16.84 -10.88 -21.66
C SER A 566 -16.15 -10.03 -20.59
N ASP A 567 -16.89 -9.40 -19.67
CA ASP A 567 -16.29 -8.54 -18.65
C ASP A 567 -15.44 -9.37 -17.65
N SER A 568 -14.31 -8.84 -17.19
CA SER A 568 -13.58 -9.45 -16.08
C SER A 568 -14.43 -9.43 -14.80
N LEU A 569 -14.09 -10.26 -13.81
CA LEU A 569 -14.78 -10.28 -12.51
C LEU A 569 -14.69 -8.93 -11.79
N GLU A 570 -13.58 -8.21 -11.99
CA GLU A 570 -13.33 -6.88 -11.44
C GLU A 570 -14.17 -5.81 -12.14
N ASP A 571 -14.23 -5.81 -13.47
CA ASP A 571 -15.09 -4.89 -14.25
C ASP A 571 -16.57 -5.10 -13.92
N ALA A 572 -16.98 -6.36 -13.75
CA ALA A 572 -18.32 -6.69 -13.31
C ALA A 572 -18.60 -6.10 -11.91
N ALA A 573 -17.66 -6.19 -10.97
CA ALA A 573 -17.78 -5.61 -9.64
C ALA A 573 -17.97 -4.09 -9.66
N ILE A 574 -17.18 -3.38 -10.47
CA ILE A 574 -17.26 -1.93 -10.61
C ILE A 574 -18.61 -1.52 -11.22
N LYS A 575 -19.05 -2.18 -12.31
CA LYS A 575 -20.35 -1.89 -12.94
C LYS A 575 -21.52 -2.14 -12.00
N VAL A 576 -21.47 -3.22 -11.22
CA VAL A 576 -22.48 -3.55 -10.22
C VAL A 576 -22.57 -2.50 -9.13
N SER A 577 -21.42 -2.00 -8.71
CA SER A 577 -21.31 -0.92 -7.72
C SER A 577 -21.96 0.37 -8.24
N GLN A 578 -21.70 0.72 -9.50
CA GLN A 578 -22.29 1.90 -10.17
C GLN A 578 -23.82 1.79 -10.31
N ILE A 579 -24.34 0.63 -10.75
CA ILE A 579 -25.78 0.39 -10.91
C ILE A 579 -26.51 0.52 -9.56
N TYR A 580 -25.93 0.00 -8.47
CA TYR A 580 -26.53 0.15 -7.14
C TYR A 580 -26.61 1.63 -6.70
N PHE A 581 -25.60 2.43 -7.03
CA PHE A 581 -25.59 3.87 -6.72
C PHE A 581 -26.73 4.62 -7.40
N GLU A 582 -26.98 4.32 -8.67
CA GLU A 582 -28.09 4.90 -9.42
C GLU A 582 -29.44 4.56 -8.78
N GLU A 583 -29.64 3.31 -8.31
CA GLU A 583 -30.86 2.90 -7.58
C GLU A 583 -31.03 3.60 -6.22
N ALA A 584 -29.95 3.77 -5.46
CA ALA A 584 -29.99 4.40 -4.14
C ALA A 584 -30.29 5.90 -4.23
N VAL A 585 -29.75 6.57 -5.26
CA VAL A 585 -30.02 7.99 -5.54
C VAL A 585 -31.47 8.19 -6.01
N ASP A 586 -32.01 7.32 -6.86
CA ASP A 586 -33.40 7.46 -7.32
C ASP A 586 -34.43 7.10 -6.23
N LYS A 587 -34.12 6.20 -5.29
CA LYS A 587 -34.99 5.93 -4.12
C LYS A 587 -35.00 7.08 -3.11
N ASN A 588 -33.91 7.85 -2.99
CA ASN A 588 -33.86 9.03 -2.13
C ASN A 588 -34.60 10.26 -2.71
N LYS A 589 -34.95 10.27 -4.00
CA LYS A 589 -35.83 11.31 -4.59
C LYS A 589 -37.31 11.15 -4.24
N CYS A 590 -37.71 10.05 -3.61
CA CYS A 590 -39.11 9.78 -3.27
C CYS A 590 -39.46 10.05 -1.79
N ASN A 591 -38.55 10.63 -1.01
CA ASN A 591 -38.76 10.98 0.40
C ASN A 591 -38.47 12.47 0.70
N ASP A 592 -38.83 13.36 -0.23
CA ASP A 592 -39.10 14.77 0.06
C ASP A 592 -40.61 15.06 -0.07
#